data_AF-A0A0P0Z949-F1
#
_entry.id   AF-A0A0P0Z949-F1
#
_cell.length_a   1.000
_cell.length_b   1.000
_cell.length_c   1.000
_cell.angle_alpha   90.00
_cell.angle_beta   90.00
_cell.angle_gamma   90.00
#
_symmetry.space_group_name_H-M   'P 1'
#
loop_
_entity.id
_entity.type
_entity.pdbx_description
1 polymer ?
#
loop_
_entity_poly.entity_id
_entity_poly.type
_entity_poly.pdbx_seq_one_letter_code
_entity_poly.pdbx_strand_id
1 'polypeptide(L)'
;MTQSDSDNRRIVTEEPADIPADGLFFAYLAMLPIVAGAVGLFVLPDNWAFLTLNFTLLWGAAILTFLSGVRRGVSFRQPGGPKATQIAMMLLLFVTGFAAILSVVWAFPLYAVGLELIGYVALAVLDPISAKKGRAPLYFAKLRPVQMLLPILSLAVVGYWVSTSPFF
;
A
#
# COMPACT_ATOMS: atom_id res chain seq x y z
N MET A 1 1.78 48.54 -19.45
CA MET A 1 0.85 47.59 -18.80
C MET A 1 1.65 46.33 -18.49
N THR A 2 1.93 46.12 -17.22
CA THR A 2 2.71 45.01 -16.68
C THR A 2 1.93 43.71 -16.80
N GLN A 3 2.52 42.73 -17.48
CA GLN A 3 2.03 41.37 -17.63
C GLN A 3 1.91 40.74 -16.24
N SER A 4 0.72 40.27 -15.86
CA SER A 4 0.52 39.67 -14.54
C SER A 4 1.24 38.34 -14.44
N ASP A 5 2.07 38.19 -13.40
CA ASP A 5 2.67 36.95 -12.89
C ASP A 5 1.61 35.90 -12.42
N SER A 6 0.39 35.92 -12.99
CA SER A 6 -0.81 35.29 -12.43
C SER A 6 -0.99 33.80 -12.72
N ASP A 7 -0.14 33.18 -13.54
CA ASP A 7 -0.32 31.78 -13.94
C ASP A 7 0.32 30.77 -12.97
N ASN A 8 1.22 31.22 -12.09
CA ASN A 8 1.96 30.34 -11.19
C ASN A 8 1.60 30.55 -9.71
N ARG A 9 1.34 29.46 -8.99
CA ARG A 9 1.11 29.47 -7.54
C ARG A 9 2.34 28.97 -6.79
N ARG A 10 2.87 29.79 -5.87
CA ARG A 10 3.93 29.38 -4.92
C ARG A 10 3.30 28.87 -3.61
N ILE A 11 3.78 27.72 -3.14
CA ILE A 11 3.40 27.12 -1.85
C ILE A 11 4.68 26.89 -1.05
N VAL A 12 4.75 27.39 0.19
CA VAL A 12 5.85 27.14 1.13
C VAL A 12 5.29 26.29 2.26
N THR A 13 5.89 25.13 2.50
CA THR A 13 5.46 24.16 3.52
C THR A 13 6.68 23.62 4.25
N GLU A 14 6.56 23.47 5.57
CA GLU A 14 7.52 22.73 6.38
C GLU A 14 7.03 21.29 6.51
N GLU A 15 7.97 20.35 6.47
CA GLU A 15 7.66 18.93 6.56
C GLU A 15 8.27 18.33 7.83
N PRO A 16 7.47 17.70 8.71
CA PRO A 16 7.98 17.11 9.93
C PRO A 16 8.81 15.85 9.63
N ALA A 17 9.93 15.72 10.34
CA ALA A 17 10.76 14.52 10.31
C ALA A 17 10.18 13.38 11.20
N ASP A 18 9.41 13.76 12.23
CA ASP A 18 8.70 12.83 13.10
C ASP A 18 7.33 12.46 12.52
N ILE A 19 6.83 11.30 12.93
CA ILE A 19 5.56 10.77 12.43
C ILE A 19 4.40 11.53 13.11
N PRO A 20 3.54 12.24 12.36
CA PRO A 20 2.35 12.86 12.93
C PRO A 20 1.43 11.81 13.57
N ALA A 21 0.78 12.13 14.69
CA ALA A 21 -0.01 11.16 15.46
C ALA A 21 -1.22 10.61 14.68
N ASP A 22 -1.88 11.46 13.91
CA ASP A 22 -2.93 11.10 12.96
C ASP A 22 -2.38 10.20 11.84
N GLY A 23 -1.21 10.55 11.29
CA GLY A 23 -0.49 9.74 10.32
C GLY A 23 -0.18 8.34 10.84
N LEU A 24 0.27 8.24 12.11
CA LEU A 24 0.53 6.96 12.78
C LEU A 24 -0.77 6.16 12.92
N PHE A 25 -1.83 6.77 13.47
CA PHE A 25 -3.11 6.11 13.70
C PHE A 25 -3.68 5.53 12.42
N PHE A 26 -3.83 6.33 11.36
CA PHE A 26 -4.41 5.88 10.11
C PHE A 26 -3.51 4.90 9.34
N ALA A 27 -2.18 5.05 9.46
CA ALA A 27 -1.23 4.13 8.85
C ALA A 27 -1.39 2.70 9.38
N TYR A 28 -1.49 2.53 10.69
CA TYR A 28 -1.66 1.22 11.30
C TYR A 28 -3.09 0.70 11.20
N LEU A 29 -4.08 1.57 11.38
CA LEU A 29 -5.50 1.22 11.25
C LEU A 29 -5.81 0.57 9.89
N ALA A 30 -5.23 1.09 8.80
CA ALA A 30 -5.41 0.54 7.47
C ALA A 30 -4.85 -0.88 7.28
N MET A 31 -3.91 -1.32 8.12
CA MET A 31 -3.33 -2.67 8.05
C MET A 31 -4.13 -3.70 8.87
N LEU A 32 -4.91 -3.24 9.86
CA LEU A 32 -5.59 -4.13 10.81
C LEU A 32 -6.54 -5.13 10.14
N PRO A 33 -7.30 -4.80 9.09
CA PRO A 33 -8.16 -5.81 8.45
C PRO A 33 -7.39 -6.98 7.83
N ILE A 34 -6.15 -6.76 7.37
CA ILE A 34 -5.29 -7.82 6.82
C ILE A 34 -4.83 -8.75 7.94
N VAL A 35 -4.42 -8.17 9.07
CA VAL A 35 -4.02 -8.92 10.28
C VAL A 35 -5.20 -9.72 10.84
N ALA A 36 -6.35 -9.07 11.01
CA ALA A 36 -7.57 -9.69 11.51
C ALA A 36 -8.05 -10.82 10.60
N GLY A 37 -7.94 -10.63 9.29
CA GLY A 37 -8.21 -11.65 8.29
C GLY A 37 -7.31 -12.87 8.40
N ALA A 38 -5.99 -12.65 8.48
CA ALA A 38 -5.01 -13.72 8.65
C ALA A 38 -5.25 -14.53 9.93
N VAL A 39 -5.55 -13.88 11.05
CA VAL A 39 -5.94 -14.57 12.30
C VAL A 39 -7.28 -15.28 12.14
N GLY A 40 -8.26 -14.62 11.50
CA GLY A 40 -9.61 -15.11 11.28
C GLY A 40 -9.65 -16.47 10.57
N LEU A 41 -8.74 -16.70 9.61
CA LEU A 41 -8.65 -17.97 8.89
C LEU A 41 -8.32 -19.19 9.79
N PHE A 42 -7.76 -18.97 10.98
CA PHE A 42 -7.41 -20.05 11.91
C PHE A 42 -8.39 -20.17 13.08
N VAL A 43 -9.13 -19.11 13.41
CA VAL A 43 -9.96 -19.06 14.62
C VAL A 43 -11.45 -19.08 14.34
N LEU A 44 -11.88 -18.66 13.15
CA LEU A 44 -13.28 -18.68 12.75
C LEU A 44 -13.66 -20.06 12.20
N PRO A 45 -14.94 -20.47 12.34
CA PRO A 45 -15.41 -21.72 11.74
C PRO A 45 -15.27 -21.74 10.22
N ASP A 46 -15.07 -22.93 9.64
CA ASP A 46 -14.77 -23.14 8.21
C ASP A 46 -15.77 -22.48 7.25
N ASN A 47 -17.04 -22.37 7.63
CA ASN A 47 -18.07 -21.72 6.81
C ASN A 47 -17.82 -20.21 6.60
N TRP A 48 -16.91 -19.60 7.37
CA TRP A 48 -16.46 -18.22 7.20
C TRP A 48 -15.16 -18.09 6.41
N ALA A 49 -14.48 -19.19 6.08
CA ALA A 49 -13.15 -19.14 5.48
C ALA A 49 -13.17 -18.44 4.11
N PHE A 50 -14.17 -18.74 3.27
CA PHE A 50 -14.35 -18.08 1.98
C PHE A 50 -14.47 -16.56 2.13
N LEU A 51 -15.35 -16.10 3.01
CA LEU A 51 -15.60 -14.67 3.19
C LEU A 51 -14.38 -13.95 3.79
N THR A 52 -13.78 -14.57 4.81
CA THR A 52 -12.59 -14.06 5.49
C THR A 52 -11.43 -13.91 4.51
N LEU A 53 -11.12 -14.95 3.74
CA LEU A 53 -10.04 -14.92 2.74
C LEU A 53 -10.27 -13.81 1.71
N ASN A 54 -11.46 -13.79 1.08
CA ASN A 54 -11.75 -12.84 0.01
C ASN A 54 -11.71 -11.39 0.52
N PHE A 55 -12.29 -11.08 1.68
CA PHE A 55 -12.20 -9.72 2.22
C PHE A 55 -10.78 -9.32 2.62
N THR A 56 -9.98 -10.25 3.14
CA THR A 56 -8.58 -10.00 3.49
C THR A 56 -7.79 -9.57 2.26
N LEU A 57 -7.88 -10.36 1.18
CA LEU A 57 -7.16 -10.10 -0.07
C LEU A 57 -7.72 -8.88 -0.82
N LEU A 58 -9.05 -8.72 -0.89
CA LEU A 58 -9.64 -7.53 -1.50
C LEU A 58 -9.23 -6.25 -0.77
N TRP A 59 -9.18 -6.28 0.57
CA TRP A 59 -8.74 -5.13 1.35
C TRP A 59 -7.26 -4.83 1.10
N GLY A 60 -6.40 -5.85 1.17
CA GLY A 60 -4.97 -5.69 0.94
C GLY A 60 -4.65 -5.17 -0.47
N ALA A 61 -5.33 -5.70 -1.48
CA ALA A 61 -5.24 -5.22 -2.85
C ALA A 61 -5.78 -3.79 -3.03
N ALA A 62 -6.92 -3.46 -2.40
CA ALA A 62 -7.48 -2.11 -2.42
C ALA A 62 -6.52 -1.08 -1.82
N ILE A 63 -5.85 -1.40 -0.72
CA ILE A 63 -4.83 -0.52 -0.11
C ILE A 63 -3.68 -0.24 -1.09
N LEU A 64 -3.19 -1.22 -1.85
CA LEU A 64 -2.15 -0.98 -2.86
C LEU A 64 -2.62 -0.03 -3.96
N THR A 65 -3.84 -0.21 -4.47
CA THR A 65 -4.42 0.70 -5.47
C THR A 65 -4.63 2.11 -4.91
N PHE A 66 -5.07 2.23 -3.67
CA PHE A 66 -5.22 3.51 -2.98
C PHE A 66 -3.88 4.22 -2.81
N LEU A 67 -2.85 3.52 -2.32
CA LEU A 67 -1.51 4.08 -2.11
C LEU A 67 -0.84 4.49 -3.43
N SER A 68 -1.15 3.80 -4.53
CA SER A 68 -0.79 4.26 -5.87
C SER A 68 -1.36 5.65 -6.17
N GLY A 69 -2.67 5.85 -5.94
CA GLY A 69 -3.33 7.14 -6.09
C GLY A 69 -2.73 8.24 -5.21
N VAL A 70 -2.43 7.93 -3.94
CA VAL A 70 -1.76 8.86 -3.01
C VAL A 70 -0.40 9.29 -3.56
N ARG A 71 0.40 8.34 -4.03
CA ARG A 71 1.72 8.60 -4.63
C ARG A 71 1.62 9.45 -5.89
N ARG A 72 0.58 9.23 -6.71
CA ARG A 72 0.29 10.09 -7.86
C ARG A 72 -0.02 11.51 -7.44
N GLY A 73 -0.89 11.69 -6.44
CA GLY A 73 -1.25 12.98 -5.87
C GLY A 73 -0.02 13.77 -5.39
N VAL A 74 0.88 13.12 -4.64
CA VAL A 74 2.13 13.73 -4.16
C VAL A 74 3.05 14.13 -5.31
N SER A 75 3.16 13.29 -6.35
CA SER A 75 4.07 13.55 -7.48
C SER A 75 3.78 14.85 -8.23
N PHE A 76 2.52 15.33 -8.24
CA PHE A 76 2.12 16.57 -8.90
C PHE A 76 2.74 17.82 -8.26
N ARG A 77 3.08 17.75 -6.97
CA ARG A 77 3.65 18.87 -6.22
C ARG A 77 5.17 18.85 -6.16
N GLN A 78 5.81 17.91 -6.87
CA GLN A 78 7.27 17.82 -6.91
C GLN A 78 7.86 19.00 -7.69
N PRO A 79 8.94 19.65 -7.20
CA PRO A 79 9.65 20.66 -7.96
C PRO A 79 10.12 20.13 -9.32
N GLY A 80 9.75 20.85 -10.39
CA GLY A 80 10.01 20.43 -11.76
C GLY A 80 9.21 19.20 -12.20
N GLY A 81 8.05 18.97 -11.60
CA GLY A 81 7.07 17.96 -11.99
C GLY A 81 7.37 16.51 -11.55
N PRO A 82 6.42 15.59 -11.81
CA PRO A 82 6.54 14.18 -11.48
C PRO A 82 7.79 13.54 -12.09
N LYS A 83 8.57 12.82 -11.29
CA LYS A 83 9.73 12.07 -11.80
C LYS A 83 9.32 10.71 -12.35
N ALA A 84 10.03 10.21 -13.37
CA ALA A 84 9.78 8.89 -13.96
C ALA A 84 9.74 7.76 -12.91
N THR A 85 10.61 7.82 -11.88
CA THR A 85 10.61 6.84 -10.78
C THR A 85 9.34 6.88 -9.93
N GLN A 86 8.71 8.05 -9.77
CA GLN A 86 7.43 8.16 -9.04
C GLN A 86 6.29 7.55 -9.87
N ILE A 87 6.31 7.77 -11.19
CA ILE A 87 5.33 7.16 -12.11
C ILE A 87 5.50 5.64 -12.17
N ALA A 88 6.73 5.15 -12.31
CA ALA A 88 7.00 3.71 -12.32
C ALA A 88 6.53 3.02 -11.03
N MET A 89 6.82 3.62 -9.87
CA MET A 89 6.35 3.08 -8.58
C MET A 89 4.83 3.15 -8.43
N MET A 90 4.19 4.24 -8.87
CA MET A 90 2.73 4.35 -8.93
C MET A 90 2.14 3.22 -9.78
N LEU A 91 2.65 3.03 -11.00
CA LEU A 91 2.19 1.97 -11.91
C LEU A 91 2.41 0.58 -11.32
N LEU A 92 3.57 0.33 -10.69
CA LEU A 92 3.84 -0.93 -10.00
C LEU A 92 2.75 -1.23 -8.96
N LEU A 93 2.46 -0.29 -8.06
CA LEU A 93 1.44 -0.47 -7.02
C LEU A 93 0.03 -0.61 -7.59
N PHE A 94 -0.29 0.16 -8.64
CA PHE A 94 -1.61 0.08 -9.27
C PHE A 94 -1.80 -1.26 -9.96
N VAL A 95 -0.83 -1.68 -10.76
CA VAL A 95 -0.89 -2.94 -11.51
C VAL A 95 -0.90 -4.13 -10.56
N THR A 96 -0.03 -4.15 -9.54
CA THR A 96 -0.03 -5.25 -8.55
C THR A 96 -1.33 -5.30 -7.75
N GLY A 97 -1.82 -4.16 -7.24
CA GLY A 97 -3.08 -4.10 -6.51
C GLY A 97 -4.29 -4.46 -7.39
N PHE A 98 -4.40 -3.91 -8.60
CA PHE A 98 -5.51 -4.20 -9.49
C PHE A 98 -5.46 -5.66 -9.99
N ALA A 99 -4.29 -6.16 -10.36
CA ALA A 99 -4.13 -7.57 -10.72
C ALA A 99 -4.46 -8.50 -9.54
N ALA A 100 -4.15 -8.12 -8.30
CA ALA A 100 -4.55 -8.89 -7.13
C ALA A 100 -6.08 -8.92 -6.95
N ILE A 101 -6.78 -7.79 -7.14
CA ILE A 101 -8.25 -7.75 -7.15
C ILE A 101 -8.79 -8.74 -8.20
N LEU A 102 -8.25 -8.69 -9.41
CA LEU A 102 -8.61 -9.60 -10.49
C LEU A 102 -8.34 -11.06 -10.10
N SER A 103 -7.19 -11.38 -9.52
CA SER A 103 -6.87 -12.71 -9.02
C SER A 103 -7.86 -13.19 -7.97
N VAL A 104 -8.35 -12.32 -7.07
CA VAL A 104 -9.40 -12.68 -6.12
C VAL A 104 -10.71 -13.01 -6.85
N VAL A 105 -11.14 -12.15 -7.79
CA VAL A 105 -12.38 -12.35 -8.57
C VAL A 105 -12.36 -13.66 -9.37
N TRP A 106 -11.20 -14.05 -9.90
CA TRP A 106 -11.02 -15.28 -10.65
C TRP A 106 -10.63 -16.50 -9.79
N ALA A 107 -10.75 -16.42 -8.47
CA ALA A 107 -10.44 -17.51 -7.53
C ALA A 107 -9.00 -18.04 -7.65
N PHE A 108 -8.05 -17.12 -7.82
CA PHE A 108 -6.60 -17.37 -7.83
C PHE A 108 -5.92 -16.79 -6.58
N PRO A 109 -6.23 -17.29 -5.36
CA PRO A 109 -5.81 -16.66 -4.11
C PRO A 109 -4.29 -16.61 -3.93
N LEU A 110 -3.54 -17.64 -4.36
CA LEU A 110 -2.07 -17.62 -4.26
C LEU A 110 -1.44 -16.54 -5.15
N TYR A 111 -2.03 -16.27 -6.33
CA TYR A 111 -1.56 -15.20 -7.20
C TYR A 111 -1.88 -13.83 -6.58
N ALA A 112 -3.07 -13.66 -5.98
CA ALA A 112 -3.41 -12.44 -5.24
C ALA A 112 -2.40 -12.18 -4.10
N VAL A 113 -2.14 -13.19 -3.26
CA VAL A 113 -1.12 -13.12 -2.19
C VAL A 113 0.25 -12.73 -2.74
N GLY A 114 0.72 -13.39 -3.81
CA GLY A 114 2.01 -13.11 -4.42
C GLY A 114 2.14 -11.67 -4.94
N LEU A 115 1.11 -11.17 -5.63
CA LEU A 115 1.05 -9.81 -6.15
C LEU A 115 1.03 -8.77 -5.01
N GLU A 116 0.25 -9.02 -3.97
CA GLU A 116 0.19 -8.14 -2.81
C GLU A 116 1.52 -8.11 -2.05
N LEU A 117 2.16 -9.26 -1.84
CA LEU A 117 3.49 -9.33 -1.23
C LEU A 117 4.52 -8.52 -2.02
N ILE A 118 4.52 -8.61 -3.35
CA ILE A 118 5.39 -7.77 -4.20
C ILE A 118 5.11 -6.28 -3.94
N GLY A 119 3.84 -5.87 -3.94
CA GLY A 119 3.44 -4.49 -3.69
C GLY A 119 3.86 -3.96 -2.32
N TYR A 120 3.62 -4.73 -1.25
CA TYR A 120 3.96 -4.34 0.12
C TYR A 120 5.46 -4.35 0.39
N VAL A 121 6.21 -5.32 -0.16
CA VAL A 121 7.67 -5.31 -0.12
C VAL A 121 8.23 -4.10 -0.88
N ALA A 122 7.67 -3.79 -2.04
CA ALA A 122 8.06 -2.60 -2.80
C ALA A 122 7.84 -1.33 -1.98
N LEU A 123 6.73 -1.19 -1.24
CA LEU A 123 6.51 -0.08 -0.32
C LEU A 123 7.55 -0.06 0.81
N ALA A 124 7.83 -1.21 1.44
CA ALA A 124 8.78 -1.31 2.55
C ALA A 124 10.20 -0.85 2.16
N VAL A 125 10.59 -1.06 0.90
CA VAL A 125 11.94 -0.75 0.39
C VAL A 125 12.00 0.59 -0.32
N LEU A 126 11.05 0.88 -1.21
CA LEU A 126 11.13 2.02 -2.13
C LEU A 126 10.56 3.31 -1.52
N ASP A 127 9.65 3.23 -0.56
CA ASP A 127 9.18 4.42 0.17
C ASP A 127 10.31 5.09 0.97
N PRO A 128 11.12 4.35 1.77
CA PRO A 128 12.25 4.96 2.48
C PRO A 128 13.28 5.59 1.55
N ILE A 129 13.57 4.94 0.42
CA ILE A 129 14.50 5.49 -0.59
C ILE A 129 13.91 6.77 -1.20
N SER A 130 12.60 6.80 -1.45
CA SER A 130 11.91 7.98 -1.99
C SER A 130 11.88 9.12 -0.96
N ALA A 131 11.65 8.82 0.31
CA ALA A 131 11.65 9.77 1.41
C ALA A 131 13.01 10.44 1.59
N LYS A 132 14.10 9.65 1.63
CA LYS A 132 15.48 10.16 1.69
C LYS A 132 15.86 11.05 0.50
N LYS A 133 15.16 10.92 -0.63
CA LYS A 133 15.36 11.74 -1.84
C LYS A 133 14.39 12.92 -1.95
N GLY A 134 13.57 13.19 -0.92
CA GLY A 134 12.58 14.27 -0.92
C GLY A 134 11.46 14.09 -1.95
N ARG A 135 11.05 12.84 -2.22
CA ARG A 135 10.01 12.48 -3.21
C ARG A 135 8.75 11.87 -2.59
N ALA A 136 8.79 11.68 -1.28
CA ALA A 136 7.74 11.14 -0.43
C ALA A 136 7.97 11.70 0.99
N PRO A 137 6.99 11.56 1.91
CA PRO A 137 7.15 12.15 3.21
C PRO A 137 8.38 11.67 3.98
N LEU A 138 9.12 12.55 4.65
CA LEU A 138 10.38 12.28 5.34
C LEU A 138 10.23 11.15 6.37
N TYR A 139 9.16 11.19 7.16
CA TYR A 139 8.90 10.19 8.19
C TYR A 139 8.64 8.78 7.62
N PHE A 140 8.33 8.63 6.31
CA PHE A 140 8.23 7.31 5.67
C PHE A 140 9.56 6.56 5.69
N ALA A 141 10.71 7.26 5.78
CA ALA A 141 12.01 6.61 5.91
C ALA A 141 12.11 5.70 7.14
N LYS A 142 11.38 6.02 8.21
CA LYS A 142 11.34 5.26 9.47
C LYS A 142 10.07 4.41 9.58
N LEU A 143 8.92 4.97 9.20
CA LEU A 143 7.62 4.33 9.38
C LEU A 143 7.41 3.12 8.46
N ARG A 144 7.68 3.27 7.16
CA ARG A 144 7.27 2.30 6.15
C ARG A 144 7.85 0.90 6.34
N PRO A 145 9.14 0.70 6.65
CA PRO A 145 9.68 -0.63 6.84
C PRO A 145 8.94 -1.38 7.94
N VAL A 146 8.72 -0.74 9.09
CA VAL A 146 8.04 -1.36 10.25
C VAL A 146 6.56 -1.54 9.99
N GLN A 147 5.89 -0.54 9.41
CA GLN A 147 4.47 -0.59 9.09
C GLN A 147 4.16 -1.75 8.11
N MET A 148 4.97 -1.92 7.07
CA MET A 148 4.73 -2.93 6.03
C MET A 148 5.02 -4.36 6.50
N LEU A 149 5.68 -4.58 7.65
CA LEU A 149 5.81 -5.92 8.23
C LEU A 149 4.45 -6.54 8.54
N LEU A 150 3.46 -5.74 8.96
CA LEU A 150 2.12 -6.23 9.28
C LEU A 150 1.43 -6.92 8.09
N PRO A 151 1.22 -6.25 6.93
CA PRO A 151 0.63 -6.91 5.78
C PRO A 151 1.53 -8.01 5.22
N ILE A 152 2.87 -7.85 5.20
CA ILE A 152 3.77 -8.87 4.65
C ILE A 152 3.67 -10.18 5.43
N LEU A 153 3.75 -10.12 6.76
CA LEU A 153 3.66 -11.32 7.60
C LEU A 153 2.25 -11.92 7.55
N SER A 154 1.21 -11.08 7.57
CA SER A 154 -0.18 -11.54 7.50
C SER A 154 -0.47 -12.24 6.17
N LEU A 155 -0.01 -11.69 5.05
CA LEU A 155 -0.17 -12.29 3.72
C LEU A 155 0.65 -13.56 3.55
N ALA A 156 1.84 -13.65 4.16
CA ALA A 156 2.60 -14.90 4.18
C ALA A 156 1.84 -16.01 4.93
N VAL A 157 1.21 -15.66 6.07
CA VAL A 157 0.34 -16.57 6.84
C VAL A 157 -0.90 -16.97 6.03
N VAL A 158 -1.55 -16.02 5.35
CA VAL A 158 -2.68 -16.30 4.44
C VAL A 158 -2.25 -17.22 3.30
N GLY A 159 -1.12 -16.96 2.65
CA GLY A 159 -0.58 -17.80 1.58
C GLY A 159 -0.29 -19.22 2.05
N TYR A 160 0.29 -19.36 3.24
CA TYR A 160 0.49 -20.66 3.88
C TYR A 160 -0.84 -21.39 4.13
N TRP A 161 -1.83 -20.70 4.71
CA TRP A 161 -3.15 -21.25 4.95
C TRP A 161 -3.79 -21.73 3.64
N VAL A 162 -3.78 -20.90 2.59
CA VAL A 162 -4.33 -21.26 1.28
C VAL A 162 -3.63 -22.49 0.71
N SER A 163 -2.30 -22.58 0.81
CA SER A 163 -1.53 -23.71 0.27
C SER A 163 -1.73 -25.05 0.98
N THR A 164 -2.30 -25.02 2.20
CA THR A 164 -2.51 -26.21 3.04
C THR A 164 -3.98 -26.53 3.25
N SER A 165 -4.87 -25.63 2.83
CA SER A 165 -6.31 -25.73 3.00
C SER A 165 -6.91 -26.70 1.98
N PRO A 166 -7.80 -27.61 2.37
CA PRO A 166 -8.49 -28.50 1.43
C PRO A 166 -9.55 -27.75 0.59
N PHE A 167 -9.80 -26.47 0.88
CA PHE A 167 -10.85 -25.68 0.25
C PHE A 167 -10.40 -24.92 -1.01
N PHE A 168 -9.08 -24.88 -1.31
CA PHE A 168 -8.50 -24.06 -2.38
C PHE A 168 -7.32 -24.74 -3.09
#